data_AF-A0A7Y2KK98-F1
#
_entry.id   AF-A0A7Y2KK98-F1
#
_cell.length_a   1.000
_cell.length_b   1.000
_cell.length_c   1.000
_cell.angle_alpha   90.00
_cell.angle_beta   90.00
_cell.angle_gamma   90.00
#
_symmetry.space_group_name_H-M   'P 1'
#
loop_
_entity.id
_entity.type
_entity.pdbx_description
1 polymer ?
#
loop_
_entity_poly.entity_id
_entity_poly.type
_entity_poly.pdbx_seq_one_letter_code
_entity_poly.pdbx_strand_id
1 'polypeptide(L)'
;PEGRAVMAARGGYGTTRLLPLLDWRKVAARPRLLIGYSDIPAVLAYVSTRFGLAAIHGPMAADLARQLDPRSLDAFIRLVGGRVTPREPWGLPCEKLRGGAAAGVLTGGCLSVLTALLGTPYEPDFRGALLFLEDVGEPAYRIDRMLTQWVQSGRLRKIAGIVAAKITPVRNETEEEIRKVFASAGKRLSIPVWYGFPAGHTDPNYALPFGVRARIDARGRLFLLESPVAAT
;
A
#
# COMPACT_ATOMS: atom_id res chain seq x y z
N PRO A 1 21.17 -7.42 -18.43
CA PRO A 1 20.52 -6.09 -18.44
C PRO A 1 20.83 -5.29 -17.16
N GLU A 2 21.26 -4.04 -17.33
CA GLU A 2 21.82 -3.15 -16.28
C GLU A 2 20.77 -2.39 -15.44
N GLY A 3 19.49 -2.42 -15.85
CA GLY A 3 18.42 -1.68 -15.18
C GLY A 3 18.25 -2.07 -13.70
N ARG A 4 18.26 -1.05 -12.82
CA ARG A 4 18.11 -1.18 -11.35
C ARG A 4 16.65 -1.18 -10.88
N ALA A 5 15.72 -0.80 -11.74
CA ALA A 5 14.28 -0.75 -11.45
C ALA A 5 13.44 -1.32 -12.60
N VAL A 6 12.24 -1.79 -12.26
CA VAL A 6 11.18 -2.18 -13.21
C VAL A 6 9.93 -1.40 -12.81
N MET A 7 9.50 -0.49 -13.69
CA MET A 7 8.31 0.32 -13.51
C MET A 7 7.19 -0.19 -14.39
N ALA A 8 6.01 -0.38 -13.80
CA ALA A 8 4.82 -0.70 -14.57
C ALA A 8 4.48 0.46 -15.53
N ALA A 9 4.09 0.12 -16.76
CA ALA A 9 3.70 1.13 -17.73
C ALA A 9 2.39 1.83 -17.35
N ARG A 10 1.42 1.05 -16.86
CA ARG A 10 0.10 1.49 -16.36
C ARG A 10 -0.54 0.38 -15.52
N GLY A 11 -1.62 0.73 -14.84
CA GLY A 11 -2.49 -0.22 -14.16
C GLY A 11 -3.43 -0.92 -15.15
N GLY A 12 -4.45 -1.60 -14.63
CA GLY A 12 -5.44 -2.29 -15.44
C GLY A 12 -6.01 -3.49 -14.72
N TYR A 13 -6.00 -4.63 -15.40
CA TYR A 13 -6.51 -5.88 -14.87
C TYR A 13 -5.70 -7.05 -15.44
N GLY A 14 -5.38 -8.03 -14.60
CA GLY A 14 -4.78 -9.30 -15.01
C GLY A 14 -3.40 -9.57 -14.44
N THR A 15 -2.85 -8.68 -13.60
CA THR A 15 -1.55 -8.90 -12.92
C THR A 15 -1.57 -10.21 -12.12
N THR A 16 -2.70 -10.56 -11.51
CA THR A 16 -2.87 -11.83 -10.79
C THR A 16 -2.67 -13.07 -11.66
N ARG A 17 -2.95 -12.99 -12.97
CA ARG A 17 -2.73 -14.08 -13.94
C ARG A 17 -1.26 -14.26 -14.31
N LEU A 18 -0.43 -13.23 -14.10
CA LEU A 18 1.00 -13.28 -14.37
C LEU A 18 1.77 -13.98 -13.25
N LEU A 19 1.26 -13.96 -12.02
CA LEU A 19 1.94 -14.51 -10.85
C LEU A 19 2.43 -15.97 -11.02
N PRO A 20 1.64 -16.92 -11.58
CA PRO A 20 2.11 -18.29 -11.82
C PRO A 20 3.06 -18.45 -13.00
N LEU A 21 3.19 -17.44 -13.86
CA LEU A 21 4.06 -17.50 -15.04
C LEU A 21 5.49 -17.03 -14.74
N LEU A 22 5.72 -16.43 -13.57
CA LEU A 22 7.00 -15.85 -13.18
C LEU A 22 7.84 -16.83 -12.36
N ASP A 23 9.13 -16.91 -12.71
CA ASP A 23 10.13 -17.61 -11.90
C ASP A 23 10.60 -16.71 -10.76
N TRP A 24 9.87 -16.77 -9.65
CA TRP A 24 10.13 -15.91 -8.49
C TRP A 24 11.50 -16.12 -7.83
N ARG A 25 12.10 -17.31 -7.99
CA ARG A 25 13.47 -17.54 -7.50
C ARG A 25 14.47 -16.72 -8.30
N LYS A 26 14.31 -16.66 -9.63
CA LYS A 26 15.13 -15.80 -10.49
C LYS A 26 14.91 -14.32 -10.21
N VAL A 27 13.67 -13.91 -9.96
CA VAL A 27 13.34 -12.53 -9.57
C VAL A 27 14.06 -12.15 -8.27
N ALA A 28 13.97 -13.01 -7.24
CA ALA A 28 14.61 -12.76 -5.95
C ALA A 28 16.15 -12.80 -6.01
N ALA A 29 16.73 -13.63 -6.88
CA ALA A 29 18.18 -13.72 -7.04
C ALA A 29 18.81 -12.46 -7.67
N ARG A 30 18.01 -11.60 -8.33
CA ARG A 30 18.48 -10.37 -8.98
C ARG A 30 17.52 -9.24 -8.63
N PRO A 31 17.54 -8.77 -7.36
CA PRO A 31 16.55 -7.81 -6.88
C PRO A 31 16.62 -6.51 -7.68
N ARG A 32 15.45 -6.04 -8.09
CA ARG A 32 15.23 -4.76 -8.74
C ARG A 32 14.08 -4.07 -8.04
N LEU A 33 14.16 -2.75 -7.96
CA LEU A 33 13.07 -1.95 -7.41
C LEU A 33 11.83 -2.08 -8.31
N LEU A 34 10.74 -2.65 -7.81
CA LEU A 34 9.47 -2.76 -8.53
C LEU A 34 8.58 -1.56 -8.20
N ILE A 35 7.99 -0.93 -9.22
CA ILE A 35 7.24 0.33 -9.06
C ILE A 35 5.89 0.26 -9.78
N GLY A 36 4.81 0.61 -9.08
CA GLY A 36 3.48 0.81 -9.68
C GLY A 36 2.38 0.91 -8.62
N TYR A 37 1.12 1.05 -9.03
CA TYR A 37 -0.05 0.98 -8.13
C TYR A 37 -1.25 0.36 -8.85
N SER A 38 -2.45 0.41 -8.26
CA SER A 38 -3.69 -0.10 -8.85
C SER A 38 -3.74 -1.64 -8.90
N ASP A 39 -3.47 -2.28 -10.05
CA ASP A 39 -3.45 -3.75 -10.19
C ASP A 39 -2.09 -4.37 -9.79
N ILE A 40 -1.05 -3.54 -9.76
CA ILE A 40 0.34 -3.93 -9.49
C ILE A 40 0.62 -4.38 -8.04
N PRO A 41 -0.12 -3.96 -6.98
CA PRO A 41 0.03 -4.48 -5.61
C PRO A 41 -0.01 -6.00 -5.49
N ALA A 42 -0.65 -6.71 -6.43
CA ALA A 42 -0.57 -8.16 -6.52
C ALA A 42 0.87 -8.68 -6.57
N VAL A 43 1.78 -7.96 -7.25
CA VAL A 43 3.21 -8.23 -7.29
C VAL A 43 3.93 -7.55 -6.12
N LEU A 44 3.66 -6.26 -5.86
CA LEU A 44 4.45 -5.49 -4.88
C LEU A 44 4.33 -6.04 -3.46
N ALA A 45 3.09 -6.31 -3.01
CA ALA A 45 2.86 -6.87 -1.67
C ALA A 45 3.38 -8.31 -1.59
N TYR A 46 3.23 -9.09 -2.66
CA TYR A 46 3.74 -10.46 -2.71
C TYR A 46 5.26 -10.49 -2.60
N VAL A 47 6.00 -9.75 -3.43
CA VAL A 47 7.48 -9.82 -3.40
C VAL A 47 8.08 -9.26 -2.12
N SER A 48 7.48 -8.20 -1.58
CA SER A 48 7.96 -7.57 -0.36
C SER A 48 7.78 -8.47 0.85
N THR A 49 6.63 -9.13 0.98
CA THR A 49 6.34 -10.01 2.12
C THR A 49 6.96 -11.40 1.96
N ARG A 50 7.05 -11.93 0.73
CA ARG A 50 7.56 -13.29 0.48
C ARG A 50 9.08 -13.37 0.39
N PHE A 51 9.71 -12.37 -0.20
CA PHE A 51 11.15 -12.38 -0.52
C PHE A 51 11.92 -11.24 0.16
N GLY A 52 11.26 -10.37 0.94
CA GLY A 52 11.90 -9.22 1.57
C GLY A 52 12.38 -8.17 0.56
N LEU A 53 11.86 -8.19 -0.66
CA LEU A 53 12.27 -7.27 -1.72
C LEU A 53 11.48 -5.97 -1.60
N ALA A 54 12.17 -4.88 -1.31
CA ALA A 54 11.53 -3.57 -1.28
C ALA A 54 10.89 -3.23 -2.63
N ALA A 55 9.71 -2.64 -2.57
CA ALA A 55 8.93 -2.20 -3.73
C ALA A 55 8.35 -0.82 -3.47
N ILE A 56 7.92 -0.11 -4.51
CA ILE A 56 7.29 1.20 -4.39
C ILE A 56 5.88 1.13 -4.95
N HIS A 57 4.90 1.35 -4.07
CA HIS A 57 3.55 1.70 -4.47
C HIS A 57 3.52 3.18 -4.88
N GLY A 58 3.51 3.48 -6.17
CA GLY A 58 3.70 4.84 -6.67
C GLY A 58 3.49 4.98 -8.17
N PRO A 59 3.83 6.14 -8.76
CA PRO A 59 3.48 6.47 -10.13
C PRO A 59 4.05 5.48 -11.15
N MET A 60 3.29 5.26 -12.21
CA MET A 60 3.64 4.42 -13.35
C MET A 60 4.15 5.29 -14.52
N ALA A 61 4.71 4.65 -15.54
CA ALA A 61 5.29 5.40 -16.68
C ALA A 61 4.27 6.33 -17.37
N ALA A 62 3.02 5.88 -17.50
CA ALA A 62 1.93 6.69 -18.05
C ALA A 62 1.59 7.91 -17.18
N ASP A 63 1.83 7.86 -15.88
CA ASP A 63 1.56 8.98 -14.97
C ASP A 63 2.71 10.00 -15.03
N LEU A 64 3.95 9.53 -15.16
CA LEU A 64 5.12 10.40 -15.39
C LEU A 64 5.08 11.12 -16.73
N ALA A 65 4.42 10.52 -17.74
CA ALA A 65 4.17 11.18 -19.01
C ALA A 65 3.11 12.30 -18.91
N ARG A 66 2.35 12.34 -17.80
CA ARG A 66 1.44 13.43 -17.46
C ARG A 66 2.08 14.36 -16.43
N GLN A 67 1.46 15.50 -16.18
CA GLN A 67 1.86 16.38 -15.10
C GLN A 67 1.36 15.84 -13.76
N LEU A 68 2.26 15.27 -12.95
CA LEU A 68 1.98 14.89 -11.57
C LEU A 68 1.87 16.11 -10.66
N ASP A 69 1.10 16.02 -9.57
CA ASP A 69 1.23 16.96 -8.45
C ASP A 69 2.70 17.04 -7.98
N PRO A 70 3.27 18.24 -7.78
CA PRO A 70 4.68 18.41 -7.44
C PRO A 70 5.13 17.65 -6.19
N ARG A 71 4.24 17.47 -5.20
CA ARG A 71 4.55 16.74 -3.97
C ARG A 71 4.61 15.24 -4.22
N SER A 72 3.76 14.72 -5.11
CA SER A 72 3.80 13.32 -5.56
C SER A 72 5.10 13.02 -6.30
N LEU A 73 5.52 13.91 -7.19
CA LEU A 73 6.79 13.80 -7.91
C LEU A 73 7.98 13.88 -6.95
N ASP A 74 8.01 14.86 -6.04
CA ASP A 74 9.08 14.97 -5.03
C ASP A 74 9.19 13.71 -4.17
N ALA A 75 8.07 13.25 -3.60
CA ALA A 75 8.02 12.02 -2.80
C ALA A 75 8.56 10.82 -3.58
N PHE A 76 8.16 10.67 -4.85
CA PHE A 76 8.64 9.60 -5.71
C PHE A 76 10.16 9.69 -5.95
N ILE A 77 10.68 10.86 -6.36
CA ILE A 77 12.12 11.06 -6.61
C ILE A 77 12.93 10.82 -5.33
N ARG A 78 12.42 11.26 -4.17
CA ARG A 78 13.06 11.02 -2.87
C ARG A 78 13.16 9.53 -2.55
N LEU A 79 12.10 8.73 -2.76
CA LEU A 79 12.15 7.29 -2.50
C LEU A 79 13.13 6.56 -3.42
N VAL A 80 13.06 6.80 -4.74
CA VAL A 80 13.95 6.11 -5.70
C VAL A 80 15.41 6.53 -5.54
N GLY A 81 15.66 7.75 -5.04
CA GLY A 81 16.98 8.24 -4.68
C GLY A 81 17.45 7.86 -3.27
N GLY A 82 16.66 7.10 -2.50
CA GLY A 82 17.00 6.70 -1.13
C GLY A 82 17.02 7.85 -0.11
N ARG A 83 16.40 8.99 -0.42
CA ARG A 83 16.40 10.22 0.40
C ARG A 83 15.25 10.21 1.41
N VAL A 84 15.34 9.28 2.36
CA VAL A 84 14.37 9.09 3.45
C VAL A 84 15.00 9.45 4.79
N THR A 85 14.32 10.29 5.56
CA THR A 85 14.77 10.71 6.90
C THR A 85 13.80 10.18 7.96
N PRO A 86 14.20 9.26 8.87
CA PRO A 86 13.29 8.63 9.83
C PRO A 86 12.54 9.54 10.81
N ARG A 87 13.00 10.78 10.96
CA ARG A 87 12.39 11.79 11.84
C ARG A 87 11.46 12.75 11.10
N GLU A 88 11.45 12.72 9.77
CA GLU A 88 10.61 13.57 8.94
C GLU A 88 9.28 12.85 8.64
N PRO A 89 8.12 13.53 8.81
CA PRO A 89 6.85 12.99 8.38
C PRO A 89 6.84 12.72 6.87
N TRP A 90 6.31 11.57 6.49
CA TRP A 90 6.09 11.19 5.09
C TRP A 90 4.64 11.46 4.70
N GLY A 91 4.44 12.28 3.67
CA GLY A 91 3.10 12.64 3.18
C GLY A 91 2.33 13.62 4.08
N LEU A 92 1.02 13.67 3.87
CA LEU A 92 0.11 14.48 4.67
C LEU A 92 -0.42 13.69 5.88
N PRO A 93 -0.79 14.36 6.99
CA PRO A 93 -1.36 13.68 8.14
C PRO A 93 -2.68 13.01 7.78
N CYS A 94 -2.88 11.81 8.30
CA CYS A 94 -4.15 11.09 8.24
C CYS A 94 -5.05 11.48 9.39
N GLU A 95 -6.35 11.33 9.20
CA GLU A 95 -7.26 11.33 10.33
C GLU A 95 -7.16 10.01 11.10
N LYS A 96 -7.17 10.10 12.43
CA LYS A 96 -7.22 8.94 13.31
C LYS A 96 -8.67 8.55 13.57
N LEU A 97 -9.09 7.42 13.02
CA LEU A 97 -10.42 6.86 13.28
C LEU A 97 -10.46 6.03 14.56
N ARG A 98 -9.36 5.35 14.91
CA ARG A 98 -9.27 4.52 16.13
C ARG A 98 -7.84 4.40 16.65
N GLY A 99 -7.70 4.36 17.97
CA GLY A 99 -6.48 3.91 18.65
C GLY A 99 -5.43 5.00 18.86
N GLY A 100 -4.15 4.59 18.81
CA GLY A 100 -3.00 5.38 19.22
C GLY A 100 -1.97 5.53 18.10
N ALA A 101 -0.78 4.97 18.30
CA ALA A 101 0.31 4.89 17.33
C ALA A 101 0.55 3.42 16.94
N ALA A 102 1.20 3.17 15.81
CA ALA A 102 1.59 1.84 15.38
C ALA A 102 2.93 1.86 14.64
N ALA A 103 3.64 0.74 14.68
CA ALA A 103 4.84 0.51 13.89
C ALA A 103 4.86 -0.91 13.35
N GLY A 104 5.31 -1.08 12.12
CA GLY A 104 5.28 -2.35 11.42
C GLY A 104 6.05 -2.29 10.11
N VAL A 105 6.06 -3.39 9.38
CA VAL A 105 6.50 -3.38 7.98
C VAL A 105 5.37 -2.79 7.14
N LEU A 106 5.64 -1.73 6.39
CA LEU A 106 4.65 -1.13 5.49
C LEU A 106 4.44 -2.07 4.30
N THR A 107 3.19 -2.43 4.04
CA THR A 107 2.78 -3.23 2.87
C THR A 107 1.29 -3.03 2.63
N GLY A 108 0.76 -3.53 1.52
CA GLY A 108 -0.65 -3.45 1.17
C GLY A 108 -0.88 -2.95 -0.26
N GLY A 109 -1.80 -2.00 -0.45
CA GLY A 109 -2.22 -1.47 -1.76
C GLY A 109 -3.72 -1.63 -2.01
N CYS A 110 -4.10 -1.86 -3.27
CA CYS A 110 -5.48 -1.98 -3.70
C CYS A 110 -6.21 -3.15 -3.03
N LEU A 111 -7.25 -2.86 -2.25
CA LEU A 111 -7.98 -3.83 -1.43
C LEU A 111 -8.62 -4.93 -2.27
N SER A 112 -9.31 -4.58 -3.36
CA SER A 112 -9.94 -5.53 -4.27
C SER A 112 -8.94 -6.51 -4.89
N VAL A 113 -7.76 -6.02 -5.31
CA VAL A 113 -6.68 -6.81 -5.90
C VAL A 113 -6.08 -7.76 -4.87
N LEU A 114 -5.77 -7.27 -3.67
CA LEU A 114 -5.21 -8.10 -2.60
C LEU A 114 -6.22 -9.12 -2.09
N THR A 115 -7.51 -8.77 -2.05
CA THR A 115 -8.59 -9.71 -1.70
C THR A 115 -8.63 -10.89 -2.67
N ALA A 116 -8.39 -10.65 -3.97
CA ALA A 116 -8.34 -11.70 -4.98
C ALA A 116 -7.16 -12.67 -4.83
N LEU A 117 -6.15 -12.33 -4.03
CA LEU A 117 -5.01 -13.21 -3.75
C LEU A 117 -5.18 -14.07 -2.50
N LEU A 118 -6.18 -13.79 -1.66
CA LEU A 118 -6.42 -14.57 -0.45
C LEU A 118 -6.69 -16.04 -0.78
N GLY A 119 -5.99 -16.95 -0.09
CA GLY A 119 -6.06 -18.39 -0.30
C GLY A 119 -5.22 -18.92 -1.47
N THR A 120 -4.52 -18.05 -2.21
CA THR A 120 -3.64 -18.47 -3.30
C THR A 120 -2.18 -18.65 -2.81
N PRO A 121 -1.31 -19.35 -3.57
CA PRO A 121 0.13 -19.41 -3.28
C PRO A 121 0.84 -18.04 -3.29
N TYR A 122 0.17 -17.01 -3.81
CA TYR A 122 0.68 -15.64 -3.94
C TYR A 122 0.09 -14.68 -2.91
N GLU A 123 -0.63 -15.19 -1.91
CA GLU A 123 -1.15 -14.39 -0.82
C GLU A 123 0.01 -13.71 -0.06
N PRO A 124 0.02 -12.37 0.08
CA PRO A 124 1.01 -11.67 0.89
C PRO A 124 0.88 -12.01 2.38
N ASP A 125 2.00 -12.02 3.09
CA ASP A 125 2.01 -12.19 4.55
C ASP A 125 1.89 -10.84 5.26
N PHE A 126 0.76 -10.62 5.93
CA PHE A 126 0.48 -9.36 6.63
C PHE A 126 0.90 -9.36 8.11
N ARG A 127 1.49 -10.44 8.64
CA ARG A 127 1.85 -10.49 10.07
C ARG A 127 2.79 -9.35 10.45
N GLY A 128 2.41 -8.56 11.46
CA GLY A 128 3.16 -7.39 11.91
C GLY A 128 3.13 -6.18 10.96
N ALA A 129 2.29 -6.22 9.92
CA ALA A 129 2.21 -5.14 8.94
C ALA A 129 1.59 -3.86 9.52
N LEU A 130 2.14 -2.71 9.13
CA LEU A 130 1.37 -1.48 9.06
C LEU A 130 0.69 -1.49 7.69
N LEU A 131 -0.57 -1.90 7.65
CA LEU A 131 -1.25 -2.26 6.41
C LEU A 131 -1.82 -1.00 5.74
N PHE A 132 -1.32 -0.67 4.55
CA PHE A 132 -1.88 0.38 3.72
C PHE A 132 -2.99 -0.18 2.82
N LEU A 133 -4.17 0.43 2.79
CA LEU A 133 -5.28 -0.01 1.95
C LEU A 133 -5.86 1.16 1.15
N GLU A 134 -6.01 0.97 -0.14
CA GLU A 134 -6.67 1.90 -1.06
C GLU A 134 -7.60 1.13 -2.00
N ASP A 135 -8.53 1.82 -2.67
CA ASP A 135 -9.32 1.24 -3.76
C ASP A 135 -9.94 2.37 -4.60
N VAL A 136 -10.55 2.02 -5.73
CA VAL A 136 -11.25 2.97 -6.60
C VAL A 136 -12.53 2.37 -7.17
N GLY A 137 -13.62 3.13 -7.13
CA GLY A 137 -14.89 2.71 -7.72
C GLY A 137 -15.63 1.61 -6.94
N GLU A 138 -15.12 1.22 -5.77
CA GLU A 138 -15.80 0.27 -4.87
C GLU A 138 -16.70 1.02 -3.88
N PRO A 139 -18.01 0.76 -3.83
CA PRO A 139 -18.89 1.30 -2.80
C PRO A 139 -18.52 0.78 -1.40
N ALA A 140 -18.86 1.52 -0.36
CA ALA A 140 -18.57 1.20 1.04
C ALA A 140 -19.01 -0.21 1.44
N TYR A 141 -20.16 -0.70 0.97
CA TYR A 141 -20.60 -2.06 1.28
C TYR A 141 -19.69 -3.15 0.67
N ARG A 142 -19.03 -2.86 -0.46
CA ARG A 142 -18.04 -3.77 -1.08
C ARG A 142 -16.76 -3.76 -0.28
N ILE A 143 -16.29 -2.58 0.11
CA ILE A 143 -15.14 -2.41 0.99
C ILE A 143 -15.36 -3.17 2.31
N ASP A 144 -16.55 -3.02 2.93
CA ASP A 144 -16.88 -3.72 4.17
C ASP A 144 -16.91 -5.23 3.98
N ARG A 145 -17.50 -5.73 2.87
CA ARG A 145 -17.50 -7.16 2.57
C ARG A 145 -16.08 -7.71 2.42
N MET A 146 -15.19 -7.00 1.74
CA MET A 146 -13.80 -7.41 1.58
C MET A 146 -13.07 -7.41 2.93
N LEU A 147 -13.16 -6.31 3.70
CA LEU A 147 -12.56 -6.26 5.05
C LEU A 147 -13.13 -7.35 5.97
N THR A 148 -14.43 -7.64 5.87
CA THR A 148 -15.08 -8.74 6.60
C THR A 148 -14.47 -10.09 6.24
N GLN A 149 -14.24 -10.36 4.95
CA GLN A 149 -13.54 -11.57 4.50
C GLN A 149 -12.14 -11.66 5.09
N TRP A 150 -11.37 -10.57 5.11
CA TRP A 150 -10.03 -10.54 5.68
C TRP A 150 -10.02 -10.78 7.20
N VAL A 151 -11.01 -10.24 7.91
CA VAL A 151 -11.22 -10.47 9.35
C VAL A 151 -11.56 -11.95 9.61
N GLN A 152 -12.56 -12.49 8.91
CA GLN A 152 -13.05 -13.86 9.15
C GLN A 152 -12.04 -14.94 8.70
N SER A 153 -11.27 -14.68 7.65
CA SER A 153 -10.20 -15.58 7.21
C SER A 153 -8.98 -15.59 8.14
N GLY A 154 -8.94 -14.67 9.13
CA GLY A 154 -7.85 -14.56 10.09
C GLY A 154 -6.56 -13.98 9.50
N ARG A 155 -6.57 -13.49 8.26
CA ARG A 155 -5.37 -12.94 7.59
C ARG A 155 -4.92 -11.59 8.16
N LEU A 156 -5.80 -10.91 8.87
CA LEU A 156 -5.49 -9.68 9.62
C LEU A 156 -5.06 -9.94 11.07
N ARG A 157 -4.87 -11.20 11.49
CA ARG A 157 -4.37 -11.48 12.84
C ARG A 157 -2.95 -10.96 12.97
N LYS A 158 -2.70 -10.17 14.03
CA LYS A 158 -1.40 -9.59 14.38
C LYS A 158 -0.88 -8.51 13.41
N ILE A 159 -1.74 -7.85 12.63
CA ILE A 159 -1.32 -6.60 11.98
C ILE A 159 -1.16 -5.50 13.03
N ALA A 160 -0.27 -4.53 12.79
CA ALA A 160 0.01 -3.44 13.71
C ALA A 160 -1.05 -2.32 13.64
N GLY A 161 -1.69 -2.14 12.48
CA GLY A 161 -2.71 -1.13 12.24
C GLY A 161 -3.03 -0.98 10.76
N ILE A 162 -4.09 -0.24 10.44
CA ILE A 162 -4.49 0.07 9.06
C ILE A 162 -4.30 1.56 8.77
N VAL A 163 -3.61 1.88 7.69
CA VAL A 163 -3.55 3.23 7.10
C VAL A 163 -4.37 3.19 5.81
N ALA A 164 -5.62 3.62 5.88
CA ALA A 164 -6.47 3.71 4.70
C ALA A 164 -6.16 5.00 3.92
N ALA A 165 -6.08 4.86 2.60
CA ALA A 165 -6.01 6.00 1.71
C ALA A 165 -7.30 6.82 1.75
N LYS A 166 -7.25 8.03 1.20
CA LYS A 166 -8.47 8.70 0.78
C LYS A 166 -9.09 7.91 -0.39
N ILE A 167 -10.35 7.51 -0.26
CA ILE A 167 -11.09 6.82 -1.31
C ILE A 167 -12.20 7.76 -1.78
N THR A 168 -12.28 7.96 -3.10
CA THR A 168 -13.36 8.74 -3.72
C THR A 168 -14.66 7.95 -3.64
N PRO A 169 -15.71 8.47 -2.98
CA PRO A 169 -16.99 7.78 -2.90
C PRO A 169 -17.64 7.60 -4.26
N VAL A 170 -18.40 6.52 -4.43
CA VAL A 170 -19.24 6.35 -5.62
C VAL A 170 -20.45 7.30 -5.55
N ARG A 171 -21.23 7.36 -6.64
CA ARG A 171 -22.44 8.20 -6.70
C ARG A 171 -23.42 7.83 -5.58
N ASN A 172 -23.97 8.85 -4.92
CA ASN A 172 -24.91 8.74 -3.79
C ASN A 172 -24.32 8.11 -2.52
N GLU A 173 -23.00 8.11 -2.38
CA GLU A 173 -22.29 7.67 -1.18
C GLU A 173 -21.41 8.82 -0.66
N THR A 174 -21.12 8.81 0.64
CA THR A 174 -20.29 9.79 1.31
C THR A 174 -18.97 9.20 1.79
N GLU A 175 -17.95 10.05 1.91
CA GLU A 175 -16.66 9.65 2.49
C GLU A 175 -16.80 9.14 3.93
N GLU A 176 -17.80 9.64 4.67
CA GLU A 176 -18.12 9.20 6.04
C GLU A 176 -18.59 7.74 6.11
N GLU A 177 -19.29 7.24 5.10
CA GLU A 177 -19.69 5.82 5.04
C GLU A 177 -18.46 4.92 4.90
N ILE A 178 -17.52 5.28 4.03
CA ILE A 178 -16.24 4.56 3.87
C ILE A 178 -15.43 4.60 5.17
N ARG A 179 -15.37 5.75 5.83
CA ARG A 179 -14.66 5.91 7.12
C ARG A 179 -15.25 5.02 8.21
N LYS A 180 -16.57 4.93 8.31
CA LYS A 180 -17.27 4.03 9.25
C LYS A 180 -16.91 2.57 9.01
N VAL A 181 -16.76 2.16 7.75
CA VAL A 181 -16.33 0.80 7.39
C VAL A 181 -14.93 0.49 7.93
N PHE A 182 -13.95 1.37 7.71
CA PHE A 182 -12.59 1.20 8.25
C PHE A 182 -12.56 1.25 9.79
N ALA A 183 -13.30 2.16 10.41
CA ALA A 183 -13.43 2.24 11.86
C ALA A 183 -14.02 0.94 12.46
N SER A 184 -15.05 0.39 11.81
CA SER A 184 -15.68 -0.87 12.18
C SER A 184 -14.71 -2.06 12.04
N ALA A 185 -13.94 -2.14 10.96
CA ALA A 185 -12.89 -3.15 10.81
C ALA A 185 -11.83 -3.05 11.93
N GLY A 186 -11.37 -1.83 12.24
CA GLY A 186 -10.46 -1.57 13.36
C GLY A 186 -11.01 -2.00 14.72
N LYS A 187 -12.31 -1.78 14.95
CA LYS A 187 -13.01 -2.24 16.18
C LYS A 187 -13.03 -3.77 16.27
N ARG A 188 -13.40 -4.47 15.19
CA ARG A 188 -13.44 -5.94 15.13
C ARG A 188 -12.07 -6.58 15.40
N LEU A 189 -11.00 -5.94 14.93
CA LEU A 189 -9.62 -6.41 15.07
C LEU A 189 -8.91 -5.89 16.33
N SER A 190 -9.50 -4.93 17.04
CA SER A 190 -8.88 -4.22 18.17
C SER A 190 -7.57 -3.50 17.84
N ILE A 191 -7.38 -3.05 16.60
CA ILE A 191 -6.17 -2.35 16.11
C ILE A 191 -6.40 -0.86 15.88
N PRO A 192 -5.34 -0.03 15.84
CA PRO A 192 -5.48 1.36 15.42
C PRO A 192 -5.74 1.49 13.90
N VAL A 193 -6.48 2.52 13.52
CA VAL A 193 -6.86 2.79 12.13
C VAL A 193 -6.79 4.29 11.85
N TRP A 194 -6.18 4.62 10.73
CA TRP A 194 -6.11 5.96 10.16
C TRP A 194 -6.71 5.97 8.76
N TYR A 195 -7.18 7.13 8.34
CA TYR A 195 -7.85 7.32 7.06
C TYR A 195 -7.41 8.62 6.39
N GLY A 196 -7.43 8.63 5.06
CA GLY A 196 -7.17 9.82 4.26
C GLY A 196 -5.72 10.00 3.86
N PHE A 197 -4.88 8.96 3.92
CA PHE A 197 -3.53 9.08 3.37
C PHE A 197 -3.60 9.33 1.86
N PRO A 198 -2.90 10.34 1.31
CA PRO A 198 -3.02 10.71 -0.11
C PRO A 198 -2.15 9.81 -1.00
N ALA A 199 -2.55 8.56 -1.20
CA ALA A 199 -1.88 7.63 -2.12
C ALA A 199 -2.88 6.67 -2.77
N GLY A 200 -2.58 6.20 -3.98
CA GLY A 200 -3.49 5.38 -4.80
C GLY A 200 -4.18 6.23 -5.86
N HIS A 201 -5.51 6.13 -5.96
CA HIS A 201 -6.31 6.73 -7.03
C HIS A 201 -6.81 8.16 -6.73
N THR A 202 -6.10 8.91 -5.90
CA THR A 202 -6.35 10.33 -5.62
C THR A 202 -5.16 11.17 -6.04
N ASP A 203 -5.38 12.47 -6.24
CA ASP A 203 -4.33 13.46 -6.42
C ASP A 203 -4.29 14.38 -5.18
N PRO A 204 -3.15 14.50 -4.46
CA PRO A 204 -1.85 13.88 -4.71
C PRO A 204 -1.80 12.36 -4.48
N ASN A 205 -0.86 11.69 -5.16
CA ASN A 205 -0.51 10.28 -5.02
C ASN A 205 0.93 10.12 -4.48
N TYR A 206 1.09 10.14 -3.16
CA TYR A 206 2.36 9.93 -2.49
C TYR A 206 2.83 8.50 -2.62
N ALA A 207 4.02 8.33 -3.20
CA ALA A 207 4.65 7.03 -3.28
C ALA A 207 4.93 6.46 -1.87
N LEU A 208 4.73 5.15 -1.69
CA LEU A 208 4.95 4.42 -0.44
C LEU A 208 5.90 3.24 -0.67
N PRO A 209 6.93 3.05 0.17
CA PRO A 209 7.77 1.87 0.09
C PRO A 209 7.12 0.68 0.80
N PHE A 210 6.97 -0.44 0.11
CA PHE A 210 6.56 -1.71 0.69
C PHE A 210 7.78 -2.57 1.03
N GLY A 211 7.68 -3.30 2.14
CA GLY A 211 8.75 -4.16 2.65
C GLY A 211 9.73 -3.48 3.61
N VAL A 212 9.52 -2.20 3.94
CA VAL A 212 10.37 -1.44 4.86
C VAL A 212 9.65 -1.12 6.17
N ARG A 213 10.39 -0.85 7.24
CA ARG A 213 9.81 -0.43 8.52
C ARG A 213 9.25 0.99 8.44
N ALA A 214 8.04 1.17 8.97
CA ALA A 214 7.39 2.46 9.12
C ALA A 214 6.68 2.55 10.47
N ARG A 215 6.39 3.79 10.90
CA ARG A 215 5.51 4.06 12.03
C ARG A 215 4.55 5.19 11.72
N ILE A 216 3.38 5.16 12.34
CA ILE A 216 2.43 6.27 12.33
C ILE A 216 2.16 6.70 13.78
N ASP A 217 2.25 8.00 14.04
CA ASP A 217 2.05 8.56 15.38
C ASP A 217 0.56 8.77 15.72
N ALA A 218 0.28 9.10 16.99
CA ALA A 218 -1.08 9.35 17.46
C ALA A 218 -1.74 10.61 16.87
N ARG A 219 -0.97 11.42 16.13
CA ARG A 219 -1.40 12.60 15.36
C ARG A 219 -1.60 12.28 13.88
N GLY A 220 -1.50 11.00 13.48
CA GLY A 220 -1.71 10.54 12.11
C GLY A 220 -0.57 10.85 11.16
N ARG A 221 0.64 11.16 11.66
CA ARG A 221 1.82 11.37 10.80
C ARG A 221 2.56 10.07 10.59
N LEU A 222 2.73 9.69 9.33
CA LEU A 222 3.53 8.54 8.90
C LEU A 222 5.01 8.91 8.89
N PHE A 223 5.88 7.98 9.24
CA PHE A 223 7.33 8.11 9.19
C PHE A 223 7.91 6.83 8.62
N LEU A 224 8.76 6.96 7.60
CA LEU A 224 9.50 5.84 7.02
C LEU A 224 10.80 5.68 7.79
N LEU A 225 11.03 4.51 8.39
CA LEU A 225 12.19 4.29 9.27
C LEU A 225 13.42 3.80 8.50
N GLU A 226 13.21 3.34 7.27
CA GLU A 226 14.20 2.74 6.40
C GLU A 226 13.96 3.20 4.96
N SER A 227 15.03 3.27 4.17
CA SER A 227 14.96 3.51 2.73
C SER A 227 14.63 2.19 1.99
N PRO A 228 13.78 2.20 0.94
CA PRO A 228 13.57 1.03 0.08
C PRO A 228 14.76 0.75 -0.85
N VAL A 229 15.72 1.67 -0.93
CA VAL A 229 16.94 1.54 -1.72
C VAL A 229 18.12 1.46 -0.76
N ALA A 230 18.97 0.45 -0.92
CA ALA A 230 20.21 0.35 -0.15
C ALA A 230 21.09 1.58 -0.38
N ALA A 231 21.79 2.06 0.67
CA ALA A 231 22.77 3.12 0.52
C ALA A 231 23.85 2.65 -0.46
N THR A 232 24.02 3.40 -1.56
CA THR A 232 25.13 3.22 -2.51
C THR A 232 26.38 3.88 -2.00
#